data_AF-A0A7Y0L651-F1
#
_entry.id   AF-A0A7Y0L651-F1
#
_cell.length_a   1.000
_cell.length_b   1.000
_cell.length_c   1.000
_cell.angle_alpha   90.00
_cell.angle_beta   90.00
_cell.angle_gamma   90.00
#
_symmetry.space_group_name_H-M   'P 1'
#
loop_
_entity.id
_entity.type
_entity.pdbx_description
1 polymer ?
#
loop_
_entity_poly.entity_id
_entity_poly.type
_entity_poly.pdbx_seq_one_letter_code
_entity_poly.pdbx_strand_id
1 'polypeptide(L)'
;MVKNPKTGKLTKKVIPHDLSYTDLSGPIQVWGTEKSGHNVPFTSSAVSGSAVPVWAGGTVWGARVPLTGPDALKSITARWPDGAIDTIPWPEAAGGGGGTVWHLLSNPQALKKWWPDIGIAAQKAGAGMPSLTQFEDASGAVMLHESGGIPNLYANGDTSGAYGLMQIEPATAQGLPGYYPGARHNPQENLILGAELLAELYHQTGSWHMAFAEYYYGSLPPGYQPGMTWSQVSALYDFVPAGGNSETVAAYADQMVAEMHVVAQEAPKS
;
A
#
# COMPACT_ATOMS: atom_id res chain seq x y z
N MET A 1 6.37 -24.86 5.09
CA MET A 1 6.63 -23.62 5.85
C MET A 1 8.13 -23.49 5.99
N VAL A 2 8.73 -22.39 5.49
CA VAL A 2 10.16 -22.12 5.67
C VAL A 2 10.27 -20.96 6.64
N LYS A 3 10.95 -21.19 7.77
CA LYS A 3 11.22 -20.17 8.78
C LYS A 3 12.31 -19.25 8.22
N ASN A 4 12.10 -17.95 8.20
CA ASN A 4 13.19 -17.02 7.89
C ASN A 4 14.25 -17.14 9.01
N PRO A 5 15.50 -17.54 8.70
CA PRO A 5 16.50 -17.81 9.73
C PRO A 5 17.01 -16.56 10.44
N LYS A 6 16.79 -15.36 9.87
CA LYS A 6 17.17 -14.07 10.49
C LYS A 6 16.07 -13.49 11.39
N THR A 7 14.79 -13.71 11.07
CA THR A 7 13.67 -13.03 11.74
C THR A 7 12.74 -13.94 12.52
N GLY A 8 12.83 -15.27 12.37
CA GLY A 8 11.99 -16.24 13.06
C GLY A 8 10.50 -16.24 12.65
N LYS A 9 10.08 -15.30 11.81
CA LYS A 9 8.70 -15.14 11.33
C LYS A 9 8.31 -16.26 10.35
N LEU A 10 7.06 -16.72 10.46
CA LEU A 10 6.43 -17.58 9.46
C LEU A 10 6.06 -16.72 8.25
N THR A 11 6.90 -16.69 7.22
CA THR A 11 6.55 -16.06 5.94
C THR A 11 5.68 -17.02 5.14
N LYS A 12 4.37 -16.75 5.10
CA LYS A 12 3.48 -17.36 4.10
C LYS A 12 3.83 -16.66 2.78
N LYS A 13 4.51 -17.36 1.86
CA LYS A 13 4.78 -16.83 0.52
C LYS A 13 3.44 -16.74 -0.21
N VAL A 14 2.93 -15.52 -0.27
CA VAL A 14 1.75 -15.12 -1.03
C VAL A 14 2.27 -14.45 -2.28
N ILE A 15 1.76 -14.81 -3.44
CA ILE A 15 2.20 -14.28 -4.72
C ILE A 15 1.03 -13.45 -5.27
N PRO A 16 1.00 -12.14 -5.05
CA PRO A 16 0.20 -11.17 -5.80
C PRO A 16 0.62 -11.09 -7.27
N HIS A 17 -0.32 -10.59 -8.07
CA HIS A 17 -0.14 -10.32 -9.48
C HIS A 17 -0.83 -9.00 -9.81
N ASP A 18 -0.15 -8.14 -10.56
CA ASP A 18 -0.78 -7.00 -11.22
C ASP A 18 -1.07 -7.37 -12.67
N LEU A 19 -2.25 -7.01 -13.15
CA LEU A 19 -2.48 -6.95 -14.59
C LEU A 19 -1.94 -5.60 -15.07
N SER A 20 -0.95 -5.63 -15.95
CA SER A 20 -0.25 -4.41 -16.36
C SER A 20 -1.00 -3.79 -17.53
N TYR A 21 -1.82 -2.77 -17.26
CA TYR A 21 -2.31 -1.88 -18.31
C TYR A 21 -1.99 -0.43 -17.98
N THR A 22 -1.47 0.28 -18.97
CA THR A 22 -0.86 1.60 -18.84
C THR A 22 -1.86 2.76 -18.85
N ASP A 23 -3.15 2.49 -19.04
CA ASP A 23 -4.21 3.49 -19.04
C ASP A 23 -4.92 3.60 -17.68
N LEU A 24 -5.17 4.83 -17.22
CA LEU A 24 -5.62 5.20 -15.87
C LEU A 24 -7.06 4.78 -15.56
N SER A 25 -7.79 4.28 -16.56
CA SER A 25 -9.10 3.69 -16.34
C SER A 25 -8.94 2.29 -15.76
N GLY A 26 -9.53 2.04 -14.60
CA GLY A 26 -9.65 0.69 -14.07
C GLY A 26 -10.36 -0.25 -15.06
N PRO A 27 -10.18 -1.57 -14.92
CA PRO A 27 -10.82 -2.52 -15.82
C PRO A 27 -12.35 -2.41 -15.74
N ILE A 28 -13.00 -2.38 -16.90
CA ILE A 28 -14.47 -2.39 -17.00
C ILE A 28 -15.07 -3.75 -16.68
N GLN A 29 -14.25 -4.80 -16.69
CA GLN A 29 -14.64 -6.16 -16.36
C GLN A 29 -13.43 -6.93 -15.85
N VAL A 30 -13.62 -7.69 -14.77
CA VAL A 30 -12.63 -8.66 -14.26
C VAL A 30 -13.35 -9.98 -14.02
N TRP A 31 -12.73 -11.09 -14.41
CA TRP A 31 -13.28 -12.42 -14.17
C TRP A 31 -12.16 -13.44 -13.94
N GLY A 32 -12.47 -14.45 -13.12
CA GLY A 32 -11.66 -15.65 -13.00
C GLY A 32 -12.11 -16.67 -14.03
N THR A 33 -11.18 -17.42 -14.61
CA THR A 33 -11.53 -18.65 -15.34
C THR A 33 -11.22 -19.85 -14.45
N GLU A 34 -12.20 -20.70 -14.18
CA GLU A 34 -12.02 -21.95 -13.44
C GLU A 34 -11.28 -23.01 -14.27
N LYS A 35 -10.74 -24.04 -13.60
CA LYS A 35 -10.19 -25.23 -14.28
C LYS A 35 -11.24 -25.98 -15.10
N SER A 36 -12.50 -25.90 -14.70
CA SER A 36 -13.67 -26.36 -15.46
C SER A 36 -13.88 -25.62 -16.80
N GLY A 37 -13.28 -24.43 -16.95
CA GLY A 37 -13.50 -23.52 -18.07
C GLY A 37 -14.63 -22.51 -17.85
N HIS A 38 -15.33 -22.57 -16.72
CA HIS A 38 -16.35 -21.60 -16.36
C HIS A 38 -15.74 -20.23 -15.98
N ASN A 39 -16.38 -19.14 -16.40
CA ASN A 39 -15.96 -17.79 -16.06
C ASN A 39 -16.76 -17.27 -14.87
N VAL A 40 -16.07 -16.85 -13.81
CA VAL A 40 -16.66 -16.25 -12.61
C VAL A 40 -16.39 -14.75 -12.63
N PRO A 41 -17.40 -13.90 -12.83
CA PRO A 41 -17.21 -12.46 -12.80
C PRO A 41 -16.89 -11.99 -11.39
N PHE A 42 -15.94 -11.05 -11.27
CA PHE A 42 -15.72 -10.30 -10.04
C PHE A 42 -16.45 -8.95 -10.14
N THR A 43 -17.16 -8.57 -9.09
CA THR A 43 -17.80 -7.27 -9.03
C THR A 43 -16.74 -6.20 -8.79
N SER A 44 -16.51 -5.35 -9.80
CA SER A 44 -15.49 -4.29 -9.82
C SER A 44 -15.81 -3.07 -8.94
N SER A 45 -16.68 -3.21 -7.94
CA SER A 45 -17.34 -2.07 -7.29
C SER A 45 -16.45 -1.17 -6.43
N ALA A 46 -15.12 -1.24 -6.49
CA ALA A 46 -14.27 -0.55 -5.50
C ALA A 46 -12.84 -0.11 -5.88
N VAL A 47 -12.35 -0.15 -7.14
CA VAL A 47 -10.96 0.30 -7.37
C VAL A 47 -10.84 1.20 -8.60
N SER A 48 -10.53 2.47 -8.36
CA SER A 48 -9.94 3.38 -9.33
C SER A 48 -8.43 3.12 -9.37
N GLY A 49 -7.92 2.49 -10.43
CA GLY A 49 -6.50 2.19 -10.58
C GLY A 49 -6.24 1.08 -11.60
N SER A 50 -5.00 0.97 -12.07
CA SER A 50 -4.56 0.02 -13.10
C SER A 50 -4.29 -1.40 -12.59
N ALA A 51 -4.29 -1.63 -11.27
CA ALA A 51 -3.93 -2.90 -10.65
C ALA A 51 -5.15 -3.71 -10.15
N VAL A 52 -5.04 -5.05 -10.19
CA VAL A 52 -6.04 -6.00 -9.66
C VAL A 52 -5.47 -6.61 -8.37
N PRO A 53 -5.89 -6.19 -7.17
CA PRO A 53 -5.34 -6.73 -5.94
C PRO A 53 -5.73 -8.20 -5.74
N VAL A 54 -4.71 -9.01 -5.43
CA VAL A 54 -4.86 -10.43 -5.10
C VAL A 54 -4.22 -10.71 -3.73
N TRP A 55 -5.01 -11.20 -2.77
CA TRP A 55 -4.56 -11.47 -1.40
C TRP A 55 -4.31 -12.96 -1.12
N ALA A 56 -3.62 -13.21 -0.01
CA ALA A 56 -3.40 -14.52 0.59
C ALA A 56 -4.71 -15.30 0.81
N GLY A 57 -4.69 -16.60 0.50
CA GLY A 57 -5.84 -17.48 0.76
C GLY A 57 -6.87 -17.51 -0.36
N GLY A 58 -6.49 -17.04 -1.56
CA GLY A 58 -7.36 -17.03 -2.73
C GLY A 58 -8.40 -15.95 -2.56
N THR A 59 -8.00 -14.70 -2.42
CA THR A 59 -8.96 -13.59 -2.50
C THR A 59 -8.57 -12.71 -3.68
N VAL A 60 -9.49 -12.43 -4.59
CA VAL A 60 -9.31 -11.57 -5.76
C VAL A 60 -10.42 -10.52 -5.70
N TRP A 61 -10.06 -9.24 -5.72
CA TRP A 61 -11.00 -8.12 -5.45
C TRP A 61 -11.94 -8.32 -4.23
N GLY A 62 -11.40 -8.76 -3.09
CA GLY A 62 -12.19 -9.02 -1.87
C GLY A 62 -13.03 -10.30 -1.90
N ALA A 63 -13.12 -10.99 -3.06
CA ALA A 63 -13.88 -12.24 -3.20
C ALA A 63 -12.99 -13.47 -2.98
N ARG A 64 -13.43 -14.39 -2.10
CA ARG A 64 -12.76 -15.69 -1.92
C ARG A 64 -12.96 -16.57 -3.16
N VAL A 65 -11.85 -17.09 -3.68
CA VAL A 65 -11.74 -18.00 -4.81
C VAL A 65 -11.13 -19.33 -4.36
N PRO A 66 -11.72 -20.49 -4.73
CA PRO A 66 -11.16 -21.78 -4.39
C PRO A 66 -9.73 -21.96 -4.94
N LEU A 67 -8.83 -22.49 -4.13
CA LEU A 67 -7.44 -22.76 -4.54
C LEU A 67 -7.25 -24.19 -5.11
N THR A 68 -8.20 -25.09 -4.83
CA THR A 68 -8.14 -26.50 -5.19
C THR A 68 -9.52 -26.99 -5.63
N GLY A 69 -9.57 -28.09 -6.39
CA GLY A 69 -10.81 -28.65 -6.92
C GLY A 69 -11.14 -28.16 -8.33
N PRO A 70 -12.28 -28.62 -8.90
CA PRO A 70 -12.73 -28.24 -10.24
C PRO A 70 -13.05 -26.74 -10.36
N ASP A 71 -13.49 -26.14 -9.25
CA ASP A 71 -13.87 -24.72 -9.16
C ASP A 71 -12.66 -23.82 -8.82
N ALA A 72 -11.45 -24.39 -8.77
CA ALA A 72 -10.25 -23.58 -8.61
C ALA A 72 -9.99 -22.77 -9.88
N LEU A 73 -9.57 -21.52 -9.73
CA LEU A 73 -9.18 -20.71 -10.88
C LEU A 73 -7.93 -21.29 -11.57
N LYS A 74 -7.89 -21.16 -12.89
CA LYS A 74 -6.72 -21.38 -13.75
C LYS A 74 -6.12 -20.07 -14.25
N SER A 75 -6.89 -18.98 -14.25
CA SER A 75 -6.44 -17.65 -14.63
C SER A 75 -7.37 -16.56 -14.09
N ILE A 76 -6.87 -15.32 -14.04
CA ILE A 76 -7.65 -14.11 -13.82
C ILE A 76 -7.45 -13.23 -15.05
N THR A 77 -8.55 -12.70 -15.59
CA THR A 77 -8.55 -11.86 -16.77
C THR A 77 -9.24 -10.55 -16.45
N ALA A 78 -8.70 -9.44 -16.95
CA ALA A 78 -9.37 -8.17 -16.94
C ALA A 78 -9.49 -7.59 -18.36
N ARG A 79 -10.45 -6.68 -18.52
CA ARG A 79 -10.72 -5.95 -19.75
C ARG A 79 -10.81 -4.46 -19.46
N TRP A 80 -10.20 -3.65 -20.32
CA TRP A 80 -10.14 -2.19 -20.21
C TRP A 80 -11.14 -1.50 -21.14
N PRO A 81 -11.47 -0.21 -20.91
CA PRO A 81 -12.41 0.54 -21.75
C PRO A 81 -12.03 0.58 -23.23
N ASP A 82 -10.74 0.62 -23.54
CA ASP A 82 -10.22 0.61 -24.91
C ASP A 82 -10.23 -0.77 -25.58
N GLY A 83 -10.68 -1.79 -24.86
CA GLY A 83 -10.80 -3.16 -25.34
C GLY A 83 -9.57 -4.02 -25.11
N ALA A 84 -8.50 -3.50 -24.49
CA ALA A 84 -7.39 -4.33 -24.08
C ALA A 84 -7.84 -5.43 -23.12
N ILE A 85 -7.13 -6.57 -23.16
CA ILE A 85 -7.38 -7.74 -22.32
C ILE A 85 -6.02 -8.23 -21.84
N ASP A 86 -5.93 -8.53 -20.55
CA ASP A 86 -4.74 -9.04 -19.89
C ASP A 86 -5.16 -10.23 -19.02
N THR A 87 -4.31 -11.25 -18.97
CA THR A 87 -4.63 -12.52 -18.32
C THR A 87 -3.40 -13.06 -17.61
N ILE A 88 -3.54 -13.31 -16.31
CA ILE A 88 -2.54 -13.98 -15.49
C ILE A 88 -2.95 -15.43 -15.21
N PRO A 89 -2.02 -16.39 -15.29
CA PRO A 89 -2.29 -17.77 -14.87
C PRO A 89 -2.47 -17.88 -13.35
N TRP A 90 -3.28 -18.84 -12.89
CA TRP A 90 -3.60 -19.05 -11.48
C TRP A 90 -3.71 -20.55 -11.09
N PRO A 91 -3.30 -20.95 -9.87
CA PRO A 91 -2.26 -20.27 -9.09
C PRO A 91 -0.94 -20.31 -9.86
N GLU A 92 -0.04 -19.36 -9.63
CA GLU A 92 1.20 -19.26 -10.40
C GLU A 92 2.04 -20.54 -10.33
N ALA A 93 2.63 -20.95 -11.46
CA ALA A 93 3.66 -21.97 -11.46
C ALA A 93 4.86 -21.45 -10.67
N ALA A 94 5.35 -22.23 -9.71
CA ALA A 94 6.30 -21.78 -8.68
C ALA A 94 7.71 -21.34 -9.16
N GLY A 95 7.94 -21.04 -10.45
CA GLY A 95 9.29 -20.95 -11.00
C GLY A 95 9.55 -20.19 -12.29
N GLY A 96 8.83 -19.11 -12.64
CA GLY A 96 9.21 -18.39 -13.87
C GLY A 96 8.82 -16.92 -13.93
N GLY A 97 9.82 -16.03 -13.78
CA GLY A 97 9.84 -14.72 -14.44
C GLY A 97 9.17 -13.54 -13.73
N GLY A 98 9.95 -12.80 -12.93
CA GLY A 98 10.05 -11.33 -13.06
C GLY A 98 8.85 -10.42 -12.81
N GLY A 99 7.88 -10.79 -11.97
CA GLY A 99 6.94 -9.83 -11.37
C GLY A 99 7.43 -9.42 -9.97
N THR A 100 7.39 -8.13 -9.63
CA THR A 100 7.62 -7.67 -8.24
C THR A 100 6.33 -7.84 -7.46
N VAL A 101 6.41 -8.50 -6.30
CA VAL A 101 5.30 -9.17 -5.63
C VAL A 101 5.01 -8.45 -4.31
N TRP A 102 3.93 -7.65 -4.24
CA TRP A 102 3.60 -6.77 -3.09
C TRP A 102 2.64 -7.40 -2.06
N HIS A 103 3.13 -7.60 -0.84
CA HIS A 103 2.28 -8.07 0.26
C HIS A 103 1.52 -6.90 0.89
N LEU A 104 0.25 -6.69 0.53
CA LEU A 104 -0.62 -5.79 1.29
C LEU A 104 -0.69 -6.25 2.74
N LEU A 105 -0.18 -5.43 3.66
CA LEU A 105 -0.22 -5.74 5.09
C LEU A 105 -1.62 -5.48 5.62
N SER A 106 -2.49 -6.50 5.65
CA SER A 106 -3.72 -6.41 6.45
C SER A 106 -3.44 -6.85 7.90
N ASN A 107 -3.62 -5.93 8.84
CA ASN A 107 -3.66 -6.23 10.26
C ASN A 107 -4.91 -5.59 10.88
N PRO A 108 -6.10 -6.22 10.71
CA PRO A 108 -7.36 -5.69 11.21
C PRO A 108 -7.35 -5.42 12.72
N GLN A 109 -6.55 -6.17 13.47
CA GLN A 109 -6.40 -5.95 14.92
C GLN A 109 -5.62 -4.67 15.22
N ALA A 110 -4.54 -4.39 14.49
CA ALA A 110 -3.82 -3.14 14.59
C ALA A 110 -4.69 -1.95 14.17
N LEU A 111 -5.39 -2.05 13.04
CA LEU A 111 -6.33 -1.02 12.61
C LEU A 111 -7.37 -0.76 13.69
N LYS A 112 -8.08 -1.77 14.16
CA LYS A 112 -9.08 -1.60 15.23
C LYS A 112 -8.51 -0.96 16.49
N LYS A 113 -7.27 -1.30 16.87
CA LYS A 113 -6.60 -0.75 18.05
C LYS A 113 -6.28 0.73 17.88
N TRP A 114 -5.71 1.11 16.74
CA TRP A 114 -5.14 2.43 16.52
C TRP A 114 -6.10 3.38 15.78
N TRP A 115 -7.24 2.91 15.28
CA TRP A 115 -8.18 3.74 14.53
C TRP A 115 -8.63 5.01 15.26
N PRO A 116 -8.98 4.98 16.56
CA PRO A 116 -9.31 6.21 17.27
C PRO A 116 -8.17 7.23 17.27
N ASP A 117 -6.94 6.75 17.45
CA ASP A 117 -5.72 7.57 17.50
C ASP A 117 -5.34 8.12 16.11
N ILE A 118 -5.58 7.32 15.05
CA ILE A 118 -5.49 7.74 13.64
C ILE A 118 -6.49 8.86 13.35
N GLY A 119 -7.74 8.72 13.80
CA GLY A 119 -8.75 9.78 13.64
C GLY A 119 -8.35 11.09 14.34
N ILE A 120 -7.78 11.00 15.55
CA ILE A 120 -7.25 12.18 16.26
C ILE A 120 -6.08 12.80 15.50
N ALA A 121 -5.15 11.98 14.98
CA ALA A 121 -4.03 12.47 14.20
C ALA A 121 -4.49 13.16 12.90
N ALA A 122 -5.41 12.53 12.16
CA ALA A 122 -5.99 13.07 10.95
C ALA A 122 -6.74 14.39 11.20
N GLN A 123 -7.48 14.51 12.30
CA GLN A 123 -8.16 15.76 12.67
C GLN A 123 -7.19 16.89 13.00
N LYS A 124 -6.06 16.59 13.65
CA LYS A 124 -5.04 17.59 14.02
C LYS A 124 -4.24 18.05 12.80
N ALA A 125 -3.79 17.12 11.97
CA ALA A 125 -2.91 17.39 10.83
C ALA A 125 -3.67 17.77 9.54
N GLY A 126 -4.91 17.28 9.39
CA GLY A 126 -5.65 17.30 8.13
C GLY A 126 -6.34 18.61 7.80
N ALA A 127 -5.97 19.72 8.45
CA ALA A 127 -6.50 21.03 8.10
C ALA A 127 -6.14 21.36 6.64
N GLY A 128 -7.16 21.49 5.78
CA GLY A 128 -6.98 21.73 4.35
C GLY A 128 -7.00 20.46 3.48
N MET A 129 -7.07 19.26 4.07
CA MET A 129 -7.28 18.03 3.31
C MET A 129 -8.65 18.03 2.62
N PRO A 130 -8.75 17.51 1.39
CA PRO A 130 -10.02 17.46 0.66
C PRO A 130 -11.04 16.50 1.28
N SER A 131 -10.56 15.47 1.99
CA SER A 131 -11.40 14.49 2.68
C SER A 131 -10.69 13.98 3.93
N LEU A 132 -11.29 14.20 5.10
CA LEU A 132 -10.76 13.68 6.36
C LEU A 132 -10.77 12.15 6.39
N THR A 133 -11.83 11.51 5.89
CA THR A 133 -11.92 10.04 5.83
C THR A 133 -10.83 9.45 4.95
N GLN A 134 -10.59 10.02 3.77
CA GLN A 134 -9.51 9.54 2.91
C GLN A 134 -8.13 9.74 3.55
N PHE A 135 -7.97 10.81 4.33
CA PHE A 135 -6.72 11.07 5.04
C PHE A 135 -6.52 10.12 6.23
N GLU A 136 -7.59 9.73 6.93
CA GLU A 136 -7.56 8.64 7.93
C GLU A 136 -7.14 7.33 7.27
N ASP A 137 -7.72 6.98 6.12
CA ASP A 137 -7.36 5.78 5.35
C ASP A 137 -5.89 5.77 4.96
N ALA A 138 -5.38 6.91 4.45
CA ALA A 138 -3.99 7.06 4.04
C ALA A 138 -3.03 6.94 5.24
N SER A 139 -3.38 7.54 6.38
CA SER A 139 -2.60 7.44 7.62
C SER A 139 -2.57 6.00 8.17
N GLY A 140 -3.71 5.30 8.09
CA GLY A 140 -3.82 3.89 8.45
C GLY A 140 -2.98 2.99 7.54
N ALA A 141 -2.92 3.28 6.24
CA ALA A 141 -2.09 2.56 5.28
C ALA A 141 -0.61 2.70 5.64
N VAL A 142 -0.13 3.93 5.86
CA VAL A 142 1.26 4.16 6.30
C VAL A 142 1.57 3.39 7.57
N MET A 143 0.70 3.46 8.58
CA MET A 143 0.93 2.75 9.84
C MET A 143 1.06 1.22 9.64
N LEU A 144 0.20 0.64 8.80
CA LEU A 144 0.25 -0.78 8.50
C LEU A 144 1.49 -1.17 7.73
N HIS A 145 1.80 -0.41 6.68
CA HIS A 145 2.96 -0.65 5.83
C HIS A 145 4.27 -0.57 6.62
N GLU A 146 4.44 0.52 7.37
CA GLU A 146 5.69 0.87 8.04
C GLU A 146 5.97 0.00 9.28
N SER A 147 4.94 -0.30 10.07
CA SER A 147 5.14 -0.98 11.36
C SER A 147 4.26 -2.19 11.60
N GLY A 148 3.25 -2.42 10.74
CA GLY A 148 2.18 -3.37 11.03
C GLY A 148 1.39 -3.04 12.30
N GLY A 149 1.45 -1.78 12.77
CA GLY A 149 0.87 -1.31 14.03
C GLY A 149 1.70 -1.59 15.29
N ILE A 150 3.01 -1.81 15.15
CA ILE A 150 3.93 -2.04 16.28
C ILE A 150 4.51 -0.69 16.76
N PRO A 151 4.12 -0.19 17.94
CA PRO A 151 4.39 1.19 18.35
C PRO A 151 5.83 1.48 18.77
N ASN A 152 6.63 0.46 19.04
CA ASN A 152 8.01 0.57 19.51
C ASN A 152 9.01 -0.06 18.53
N LEU A 153 8.65 -0.12 17.24
CA LEU A 153 9.50 -0.65 16.19
C LEU A 153 10.59 0.35 15.84
N TYR A 154 11.84 -0.13 15.83
CA TYR A 154 12.99 0.58 15.27
C TYR A 154 13.32 0.02 13.90
N ALA A 155 13.58 0.90 12.93
CA ALA A 155 14.11 0.49 11.64
C ALA A 155 15.44 -0.25 11.84
N ASN A 156 15.56 -1.45 11.25
CA ASN A 156 16.75 -2.30 11.32
C ASN A 156 17.28 -2.62 12.73
N GLY A 157 16.48 -2.42 13.78
CA GLY A 157 16.92 -2.55 15.17
C GLY A 157 17.90 -1.46 15.63
N ASP A 158 18.06 -0.39 14.83
CA ASP A 158 18.93 0.75 15.13
C ASP A 158 18.12 1.85 15.83
N THR A 159 18.59 2.28 17.01
CA THR A 159 17.92 3.31 17.79
C THR A 159 18.06 4.72 17.23
N SER A 160 18.94 4.90 16.23
CA SER A 160 19.16 6.18 15.55
C SER A 160 18.28 6.41 14.33
N GLY A 161 17.63 5.38 13.78
CA GLY A 161 16.80 5.48 12.58
C GLY A 161 15.32 5.77 12.86
N ALA A 162 14.49 5.50 11.86
CA ALA A 162 13.04 5.55 11.92
C ALA A 162 12.45 4.77 13.11
N TYR A 163 11.37 5.32 13.68
CA TYR A 163 10.75 4.78 14.88
C TYR A 163 9.23 4.89 14.86
N GLY A 164 8.59 3.89 15.46
CA GLY A 164 7.21 3.94 15.90
C GLY A 164 6.20 3.46 14.86
N LEU A 165 4.95 3.89 15.02
CA LEU A 165 3.82 3.42 14.22
C LEU A 165 3.94 3.80 12.74
N MET A 166 4.45 4.99 12.44
CA MET A 166 4.62 5.50 11.08
C MET A 166 6.10 5.60 10.65
N GLN A 167 7.03 5.01 11.43
CA GLN A 167 8.47 4.96 11.11
C GLN A 167 9.09 6.31 10.69
N ILE A 168 8.79 7.38 11.45
CA ILE A 168 9.37 8.71 11.16
C ILE A 168 10.85 8.76 11.55
N GLU A 169 11.71 9.26 10.68
CA GLU A 169 13.12 9.52 10.97
C GLU A 169 13.33 10.68 11.97
N PRO A 170 14.37 10.67 12.82
CA PRO A 170 14.51 11.68 13.87
C PRO A 170 14.69 13.09 13.33
N ALA A 171 15.43 13.26 12.23
CA ALA A 171 15.65 14.56 11.60
C ALA A 171 14.36 15.11 10.97
N THR A 172 13.60 14.26 10.28
CA THR A 172 12.28 14.60 9.73
C THR A 172 11.33 15.02 10.84
N ALA A 173 11.25 14.23 11.93
CA ALA A 173 10.42 14.57 13.07
C ALA A 173 10.72 15.96 13.63
N GLN A 174 11.99 16.34 13.76
CA GLN A 174 12.39 17.65 14.29
C GLN A 174 11.94 18.84 13.43
N GLY A 175 11.67 18.62 12.13
CA GLY A 175 11.18 19.65 11.22
C GLY A 175 9.65 19.84 11.25
N LEU A 176 8.90 18.93 11.87
CA LEU A 176 7.44 18.94 11.86
C LEU A 176 6.85 19.81 12.97
N PRO A 177 5.69 20.46 12.73
CA PRO A 177 5.13 21.45 13.64
C PRO A 177 4.72 20.87 15.01
N GLY A 178 4.28 19.62 15.08
CA GLY A 178 3.91 18.94 16.32
C GLY A 178 5.08 18.44 17.16
N TYR A 179 6.33 18.67 16.73
CA TYR A 179 7.49 18.07 17.37
C TYR A 179 7.82 18.68 18.74
N TYR A 180 8.17 17.78 19.66
CA TYR A 180 8.89 18.09 20.89
C TYR A 180 9.76 16.88 21.30
N PRO A 181 10.78 17.07 22.17
CA PRO A 181 11.61 15.96 22.63
C PRO A 181 10.78 14.83 23.25
N GLY A 182 10.83 13.64 22.65
CA GLY A 182 10.08 12.47 23.08
C GLY A 182 8.77 12.21 22.33
N ALA A 183 8.25 13.17 21.54
CA ALA A 183 7.02 13.01 20.75
C ALA A 183 7.05 11.72 19.92
N ARG A 184 8.15 11.48 19.19
CA ARG A 184 8.31 10.29 18.35
C ARG A 184 8.20 8.95 19.11
N HIS A 185 8.51 8.93 20.41
CA HIS A 185 8.43 7.73 21.26
C HIS A 185 7.05 7.50 21.87
N ASN A 186 6.17 8.50 21.81
CA ASN A 186 4.77 8.35 22.19
C ASN A 186 3.98 7.88 20.94
N PRO A 187 3.22 6.78 21.00
CA PRO A 187 2.53 6.25 19.81
C PRO A 187 1.52 7.23 19.19
N GLN A 188 0.76 7.95 20.00
CA GLN A 188 -0.23 8.92 19.51
C GLN A 188 0.46 10.12 18.84
N GLU A 189 1.53 10.63 19.44
CA GLU A 189 2.28 11.75 18.88
C GLU A 189 3.08 11.31 17.65
N ASN A 190 3.54 10.06 17.57
CA ASN A 190 4.13 9.48 16.37
C ASN A 190 3.13 9.45 15.21
N LEU A 191 1.87 9.08 15.47
CA LEU A 191 0.79 9.15 14.46
C LEU A 191 0.52 10.60 14.04
N ILE A 192 0.50 11.55 14.98
CA ILE A 192 0.32 12.97 14.65
C ILE A 192 1.46 13.47 13.76
N LEU A 193 2.71 13.21 14.12
CA LEU A 193 3.87 13.60 13.32
C LEU A 193 3.82 12.98 11.92
N GLY A 194 3.51 11.68 11.80
CA GLY A 194 3.42 11.06 10.49
C GLY A 194 2.25 11.59 9.65
N ALA A 195 1.12 11.92 10.28
CA ALA A 195 0.02 12.59 9.60
C ALA A 195 0.41 14.00 9.15
N GLU A 196 1.13 14.78 9.96
CA GLU A 196 1.63 16.11 9.58
C GLU A 196 2.54 16.05 8.35
N LEU A 197 3.49 15.10 8.33
CA LEU A 197 4.34 14.86 7.17
C LEU A 197 3.51 14.49 5.94
N LEU A 198 2.58 13.55 6.09
CA LEU A 198 1.75 13.09 4.98
C LEU A 198 0.84 14.20 4.43
N ALA A 199 0.29 15.05 5.30
CA ALA A 199 -0.49 16.21 4.91
C ALA A 199 0.35 17.25 4.15
N GLU A 200 1.57 17.52 4.61
CA GLU A 200 2.52 18.40 3.92
C GLU A 200 2.81 17.89 2.51
N LEU A 201 3.17 16.60 2.37
CA LEU A 201 3.49 15.98 1.09
C LEU A 201 2.28 15.96 0.15
N TYR A 202 1.08 15.69 0.68
CA TYR A 202 -0.14 15.78 -0.12
C TYR A 202 -0.44 17.20 -0.57
N HIS A 203 -0.25 18.22 0.28
CA HIS A 203 -0.42 19.61 -0.12
C HIS A 203 0.57 20.05 -1.19
N GLN A 204 1.81 19.57 -1.13
CA GLN A 204 2.84 19.87 -2.14
C GLN A 204 2.51 19.26 -3.51
N THR A 205 1.90 18.07 -3.51
CA THR A 205 1.78 17.24 -4.74
C THR A 205 0.36 17.12 -5.29
N GLY A 206 -0.66 17.30 -4.44
CA GLY A 206 -2.06 17.06 -4.75
C GLY A 206 -2.40 15.61 -5.08
N SER A 207 -1.53 14.64 -4.76
CA SER A 207 -1.66 13.24 -5.19
C SER A 207 -1.20 12.28 -4.10
N TRP A 208 -2.03 11.28 -3.78
CA TRP A 208 -1.66 10.25 -2.79
C TRP A 208 -0.47 9.40 -3.23
N HIS A 209 -0.38 9.03 -4.52
CA HIS A 209 0.79 8.30 -5.02
C HIS A 209 2.08 9.10 -4.82
N MET A 210 2.04 10.39 -5.14
CA MET A 210 3.21 11.26 -4.97
C MET A 210 3.54 11.47 -3.49
N ALA A 211 2.52 11.70 -2.66
CA ALA A 211 2.72 11.86 -1.22
C ALA A 211 3.37 10.60 -0.61
N PHE A 212 2.94 9.39 -0.99
CA PHE A 212 3.56 8.15 -0.51
C PHE A 212 4.96 7.93 -1.08
N ALA A 213 5.18 8.23 -2.37
CA ALA A 213 6.52 8.17 -2.98
C ALA A 213 7.51 9.06 -2.23
N GLU A 214 7.11 10.29 -1.91
CA GLU A 214 7.93 11.23 -1.17
C GLU A 214 8.03 10.90 0.32
N TYR A 215 7.02 10.25 0.89
CA TYR A 215 7.09 9.75 2.26
C TYR A 215 8.25 8.75 2.41
N TYR A 216 8.42 7.88 1.42
CA TYR A 216 9.48 6.87 1.38
C TYR A 216 10.84 7.43 0.94
N TYR A 217 10.87 8.27 -0.09
CA TYR A 217 12.11 8.73 -0.70
C TYR A 217 12.61 10.07 -0.17
N GLY A 218 11.72 10.92 0.33
CA GLY A 218 12.02 12.23 0.91
C GLY A 218 12.18 13.37 -0.10
N SER A 219 11.94 13.16 -1.40
CA SER A 219 11.98 14.22 -2.40
C SER A 219 11.27 13.87 -3.72
N LEU A 220 10.99 14.87 -4.55
CA LEU A 220 10.59 14.68 -5.94
C LEU A 220 11.74 14.07 -6.78
N PRO A 221 11.44 13.20 -7.76
CA PRO A 221 12.48 12.59 -8.58
C PRO A 221 13.04 13.63 -9.57
N PRO A 222 14.33 13.52 -9.95
CA PRO A 222 14.88 14.34 -11.02
C PRO A 222 14.07 14.23 -12.31
N GLY A 223 13.74 15.38 -12.90
CA GLY A 223 12.94 15.45 -14.13
C GLY A 223 11.43 15.54 -13.93
N TYR A 224 10.94 15.50 -12.68
CA TYR A 224 9.54 15.82 -12.39
C TYR A 224 9.17 17.23 -12.87
N GLN A 225 7.97 17.35 -13.43
CA GLN A 225 7.35 18.61 -13.79
C GLN A 225 5.92 18.67 -13.25
N PRO A 226 5.47 19.84 -12.75
CA PRO A 226 4.08 20.03 -12.35
C PRO A 226 3.11 19.62 -13.46
N GLY A 227 2.10 18.82 -13.10
CA GLY A 227 1.07 18.34 -14.02
C GLY A 227 1.37 17.01 -14.70
N MET A 228 2.53 16.39 -14.48
CA MET A 228 2.78 15.01 -14.90
C MET A 228 1.80 14.05 -14.21
N THR A 229 1.30 13.06 -14.95
CA THR A 229 0.46 11.99 -14.39
C THR A 229 1.30 11.01 -13.59
N TRP A 230 0.67 10.24 -12.69
CA TRP A 230 1.40 9.20 -11.96
C TRP A 230 2.13 8.22 -12.89
N SER A 231 1.52 7.80 -14.00
CA SER A 231 2.18 6.92 -14.98
C SER A 231 3.48 7.52 -15.57
N GLN A 232 3.56 8.84 -15.71
CA GLN A 232 4.78 9.49 -16.18
C GLN A 232 5.81 9.63 -15.05
N VAL A 233 5.35 9.89 -13.82
CA VAL A 233 6.25 10.08 -12.67
C VAL A 233 6.77 8.75 -12.11
N SER A 234 5.97 7.68 -12.14
CA SER A 234 6.37 6.36 -11.65
C SER A 234 7.59 5.81 -12.39
N ALA A 235 7.72 6.10 -13.69
CA ALA A 235 8.92 5.77 -14.46
C ALA A 235 10.18 6.51 -13.98
N LEU A 236 10.04 7.72 -13.42
CA LEU A 236 11.16 8.46 -12.81
C LEU A 236 11.52 7.91 -11.42
N TYR A 237 10.59 7.18 -10.80
CA TYR A 237 10.74 6.53 -9.50
C TYR A 237 11.08 5.03 -9.59
N ASP A 238 11.47 4.54 -10.77
CA ASP A 238 11.90 3.15 -11.00
C ASP A 238 13.34 2.91 -10.50
N PHE A 239 13.57 3.18 -9.22
CA PHE A 239 14.82 2.90 -8.52
C PHE A 239 14.56 2.61 -7.05
N VAL A 240 15.45 1.82 -6.43
CA VAL A 240 15.41 1.51 -5.00
C VAL A 240 16.26 2.55 -4.26
N PRO A 241 15.71 3.29 -3.27
CA PRO A 241 16.49 4.23 -2.49
C PRO A 241 17.56 3.51 -1.64
N ALA A 242 18.59 4.24 -1.21
CA ALA A 242 19.59 3.70 -0.30
C ALA A 242 18.99 3.39 1.09
N GLY A 243 19.78 2.80 2.01
CA GLY A 243 19.37 2.64 3.42
C GLY A 243 18.78 1.27 3.80
N GLY A 244 19.02 0.23 3.00
CA GLY A 244 18.52 -1.12 3.28
C GLY A 244 17.11 -1.39 2.74
N ASN A 245 16.58 -0.44 1.98
CA ASN A 245 15.36 -0.55 1.19
C ASN A 245 15.47 -1.62 0.11
N SER A 246 14.34 -2.25 -0.22
CA SER A 246 14.27 -3.38 -1.16
C SER A 246 13.26 -3.19 -2.29
N GLU A 247 12.50 -2.11 -2.28
CA GLU A 247 11.48 -1.79 -3.26
C GLU A 247 11.75 -0.47 -3.96
N THR A 248 11.25 -0.33 -5.18
CA THR A 248 11.35 0.95 -5.88
C THR A 248 10.42 1.96 -5.24
N VAL A 249 10.71 3.25 -5.41
CA VAL A 249 9.85 4.31 -4.88
C VAL A 249 8.45 4.25 -5.49
N ALA A 250 8.37 3.94 -6.79
CA ALA A 250 7.09 3.76 -7.48
C ALA A 250 6.27 2.61 -6.88
N ALA A 251 6.93 1.48 -6.63
CA ALA A 251 6.30 0.32 -6.04
C ALA A 251 5.76 0.57 -4.63
N TYR A 252 6.54 1.23 -3.78
CA TYR A 252 6.09 1.61 -2.44
C TYR A 252 4.81 2.44 -2.52
N ALA A 253 4.77 3.44 -3.40
CA ALA A 253 3.62 4.31 -3.57
C ALA A 253 2.37 3.57 -4.08
N ASP A 254 2.54 2.69 -5.08
CA ASP A 254 1.45 1.85 -5.59
C ASP A 254 0.90 0.92 -4.50
N GLN A 255 1.80 0.30 -3.71
CA GLN A 255 1.41 -0.55 -2.59
C GLN A 255 0.63 0.24 -1.55
N MET A 256 1.08 1.44 -1.21
CA MET A 256 0.43 2.28 -0.21
C MET A 256 -0.97 2.74 -0.61
N VAL A 257 -1.19 3.07 -1.89
CA VAL A 257 -2.55 3.37 -2.38
C VAL A 257 -3.44 2.13 -2.32
N ALA A 258 -2.91 0.95 -2.67
CA ALA A 258 -3.65 -0.30 -2.52
C ALA A 258 -3.98 -0.61 -1.04
N GLU A 259 -3.05 -0.37 -0.11
CA GLU A 259 -3.28 -0.53 1.33
C GLU A 259 -4.31 0.49 1.84
N MET A 260 -4.29 1.73 1.37
CA MET A 260 -5.31 2.74 1.68
C MET A 260 -6.72 2.25 1.35
N HIS A 261 -6.90 1.58 0.20
CA HIS A 261 -8.19 0.98 -0.16
C HIS A 261 -8.60 -0.18 0.74
N VAL A 262 -7.64 -0.99 1.22
CA VAL A 262 -7.90 -2.05 2.21
C VAL A 262 -8.36 -1.42 3.53
N VAL A 263 -7.67 -0.38 3.99
CA VAL A 263 -8.03 0.35 5.21
C VAL A 263 -9.44 0.91 5.12
N ALA A 264 -9.80 1.55 4.00
CA ALA A 264 -11.15 2.09 3.78
C ALA A 264 -12.27 1.03 3.91
N GLN A 265 -11.96 -0.25 3.69
CA GLN A 265 -12.90 -1.36 3.79
C GLN A 265 -12.91 -2.01 5.18
N GLU A 266 -11.75 -2.13 5.82
CA GLU A 266 -11.56 -2.87 7.07
C GLU A 266 -11.65 -1.99 8.32
N ALA A 267 -11.46 -0.69 8.17
CA ALA A 267 -11.47 0.25 9.28
C ALA A 267 -12.84 0.27 9.99
N PRO A 268 -12.86 0.40 11.34
CA PRO A 268 -14.09 0.63 12.07
C PRO A 268 -14.82 1.87 11.56
N LYS A 269 -16.04 1.69 11.06
CA LYS A 269 -16.89 2.83 10.69
C LYS A 269 -17.35 3.54 11.96
N SER A 270 -17.16 4.85 12.01
CA SER A 270 -17.66 5.74 13.06
C SER A 270 -19.18 5.74 13.15
#